data_AF-A0A2S7NTE6-F1
#
_entry.id   AF-A0A2S7NTE6-F1
#
_cell.length_a   1.000
_cell.length_b   1.000
_cell.length_c   1.000
_cell.angle_alpha   90.00
_cell.angle_beta   90.00
_cell.angle_gamma   90.00
#
_symmetry.space_group_name_H-M   'P 1'
#
loop_
_entity.id
_entity.type
_entity.pdbx_description
1 polymer ?
#
loop_
_entity_poly.entity_id
_entity_poly.type
_entity_poly.pdbx_seq_one_letter_code
_entity_poly.pdbx_strand_id
1 'polypeptide(L)'
;MRPTRFHVRELIGPDQEQINEHLTKDIVIIMALFLATICAIPTVIGTAEAVSAQKKEDAIMKHKAKFFMTVDFSIDKEPPKEAQVVLKDNKRMSSRATTDVWATPLQLYLNHPDAPKQGHRFCGYYFGYPGTEEHGLVSSIQDDPPMLNWIYVDKETLEMKYGTRSETLGNLAHPWDWTEDEQNITLEEDEGFVAIEVEPGLWQLFFDENGDLSGLPKGKKIKEVCLKRMLMCGWNSQLIGKKKEDG
;
A
#
# COMPACT_ATOMS: atom_id res chain seq x y z
N MET A 1 -17.59 48.78 99.72
CA MET A 1 -18.40 48.08 98.69
C MET A 1 -17.63 48.13 97.38
N ARG A 2 -17.25 46.98 96.81
CA ARG A 2 -16.44 46.90 95.58
C ARG A 2 -17.31 47.27 94.36
N PRO A 3 -16.81 47.99 93.35
CA PRO A 3 -17.50 48.06 92.06
C PRO A 3 -17.05 46.90 91.16
N THR A 4 -18.05 46.21 90.62
CA THR A 4 -17.94 45.07 89.73
C THR A 4 -17.55 45.52 88.32
N ARG A 5 -16.52 44.88 87.76
CA ARG A 5 -16.01 45.10 86.40
C ARG A 5 -16.85 44.29 85.42
N PHE A 6 -17.65 44.93 84.57
CA PHE A 6 -18.29 44.27 83.43
C PHE A 6 -17.30 44.19 82.26
N HIS A 7 -16.96 42.97 81.87
CA HIS A 7 -16.19 42.66 80.66
C HIS A 7 -17.21 42.42 79.54
N VAL A 8 -17.24 43.29 78.53
CA VAL A 8 -17.89 43.00 77.25
C VAL A 8 -16.82 42.36 76.37
N ARG A 9 -16.86 41.03 76.22
CA ARG A 9 -16.02 40.29 75.26
C ARG A 9 -16.93 39.56 74.27
N GLU A 10 -16.80 39.98 73.01
CA GLU A 10 -16.85 39.17 71.78
C GLU A 10 -17.99 38.16 71.60
N LEU A 11 -18.99 38.56 70.83
CA LEU A 11 -19.94 37.67 70.14
C LEU A 11 -19.58 37.60 68.64
N ILE A 12 -18.41 37.04 68.33
CA ILE A 12 -18.14 36.48 66.99
C ILE A 12 -17.89 34.99 67.24
N GLY A 13 -18.97 34.21 67.12
CA GLY A 13 -18.92 32.78 67.38
C GLY A 13 -18.18 31.99 66.29
N PRO A 14 -17.73 30.76 66.61
CA PRO A 14 -16.97 29.87 65.72
C PRO A 14 -17.71 29.45 64.43
N ASP A 15 -18.97 29.85 64.28
CA ASP A 15 -19.85 29.51 63.17
C ASP A 15 -19.48 30.27 61.88
N GLN A 16 -19.10 31.56 61.97
CA GLN A 16 -18.74 32.35 60.78
C GLN A 16 -17.38 31.97 60.20
N GLU A 17 -16.43 31.57 61.05
CA GLU A 17 -15.10 31.15 60.62
C GLU A 17 -15.16 29.79 59.92
N GLN A 18 -15.94 28.84 60.44
CA GLN A 18 -16.17 27.54 59.78
C GLN A 18 -16.92 27.67 58.45
N ILE A 19 -17.92 28.55 58.38
CA ILE A 19 -18.65 28.84 57.13
C ILE A 19 -17.69 29.43 56.08
N ASN A 20 -16.86 30.40 56.46
CA ASN A 20 -15.89 31.00 55.55
C ASN A 20 -14.82 29.98 55.11
N GLU A 21 -14.37 29.09 55.99
CA GLU A 21 -13.42 28.03 55.64
C GLU A 21 -14.04 27.01 54.66
N HIS A 22 -15.29 26.60 54.88
CA HIS A 22 -16.02 25.70 53.98
C HIS A 22 -16.26 26.35 52.62
N LEU A 23 -16.74 27.60 52.62
CA LEU A 23 -16.99 28.39 51.43
C LEU A 23 -15.70 28.62 50.62
N THR A 24 -14.58 28.87 51.28
CA THR A 24 -13.27 29.04 50.63
C THR A 24 -12.79 27.73 50.00
N LYS A 25 -12.96 26.59 50.68
CA LYS A 25 -12.62 25.26 50.14
C LYS A 25 -13.47 24.93 48.91
N ASP A 26 -14.77 25.19 48.97
CA ASP A 26 -15.68 24.94 47.85
C ASP A 26 -15.36 25.83 46.65
N ILE A 27 -15.06 27.11 46.86
CA ILE A 27 -14.62 28.02 45.80
C ILE A 27 -13.32 27.53 45.16
N VAL A 28 -12.34 27.09 45.96
CA VAL A 28 -11.07 26.55 45.45
C VAL A 28 -11.28 25.27 44.65
N ILE A 29 -12.18 24.37 45.08
CA ILE A 29 -12.52 23.15 44.35
C ILE A 29 -13.21 23.47 43.03
N ILE A 30 -14.17 24.40 43.03
CA ILE A 30 -14.86 24.85 41.82
C ILE A 30 -13.87 25.47 40.83
N MET A 31 -12.97 26.35 41.29
CA MET A 31 -11.92 26.94 40.46
C MET A 31 -10.95 25.90 39.89
N ALA A 32 -10.55 24.90 40.70
CA ALA A 32 -9.69 23.80 40.26
C ALA A 32 -10.35 22.92 39.20
N LEU A 33 -11.65 22.63 39.34
CA LEU A 33 -12.43 21.88 38.35
C LEU A 33 -12.54 22.66 37.03
N PHE A 34 -12.81 23.97 37.08
CA PHE A 34 -12.85 24.79 35.87
C PHE A 34 -11.49 24.87 35.15
N LEU A 35 -10.41 25.07 35.89
CA LEU A 35 -9.05 25.10 35.32
C LEU A 35 -8.66 23.75 34.70
N ALA A 36 -8.99 22.64 35.37
CA ALA A 36 -8.73 21.29 34.85
C ALA A 36 -9.49 21.03 33.54
N THR A 37 -10.72 21.51 33.41
CA THR A 37 -11.56 21.30 32.22
C THR A 37 -11.06 22.10 31.02
N ILE A 38 -10.63 23.35 31.22
CA ILE A 38 -10.10 24.22 30.15
C ILE A 38 -8.74 23.70 29.64
N CYS A 39 -7.88 23.18 30.52
CA CYS A 39 -6.60 22.57 30.12
C CYS A 39 -6.77 21.21 29.42
N ALA A 40 -7.87 20.49 29.68
CA ALA A 40 -8.11 19.18 29.08
C ALA A 40 -8.49 19.26 27.58
N ILE A 41 -9.25 20.27 27.18
CA ILE A 41 -9.83 20.36 25.82
C ILE A 41 -8.77 20.53 24.71
N PRO A 42 -7.77 21.44 24.83
CA PRO A 42 -6.73 21.59 23.80
C PRO A 42 -5.86 20.34 23.60
N THR A 43 -5.65 19.57 24.68
CA THR A 43 -4.81 18.37 24.67
C THR A 43 -5.44 17.24 23.85
N VAL A 44 -6.77 17.09 23.91
CA VAL A 44 -7.49 16.06 23.15
C VAL A 44 -7.57 16.40 21.66
N ILE A 45 -7.82 17.66 21.30
CA ILE A 45 -7.92 18.09 19.90
C ILE A 45 -6.56 17.96 19.18
N GLY A 46 -5.47 18.40 19.83
CA GLY A 46 -4.13 18.36 19.24
C GLY A 46 -3.63 16.95 18.93
N THR A 47 -4.06 15.93 19.69
CA THR A 47 -3.66 14.53 19.44
C THR A 47 -4.44 13.88 18.29
N ALA A 48 -5.73 14.20 18.14
CA ALA A 48 -6.55 13.62 17.08
C ALA A 48 -6.15 14.13 15.68
N GLU A 49 -5.94 15.44 15.53
CA GLU A 49 -5.50 16.04 14.26
C GLU A 49 -4.09 15.58 13.87
N ALA A 50 -3.17 15.50 14.84
CA ALA A 50 -1.82 15.00 14.60
C ALA A 50 -1.82 13.53 14.15
N VAL A 51 -2.61 12.65 14.78
CA VAL A 51 -2.71 11.23 14.37
C VAL A 51 -3.37 11.09 13.00
N SER A 52 -4.37 11.90 12.67
CA SER A 52 -5.02 11.89 11.36
C SER A 52 -4.08 12.37 10.25
N ALA A 53 -3.36 13.46 10.49
CA ALA A 53 -2.34 13.96 9.57
C ALA A 53 -1.20 12.95 9.39
N GLN A 54 -0.71 12.35 10.48
CA GLN A 54 0.32 11.32 10.46
C GLN A 54 -0.11 10.09 9.65
N LYS A 55 -1.33 9.57 9.85
CA LYS A 55 -1.86 8.45 9.07
C LYS A 55 -1.94 8.75 7.56
N LYS A 56 -2.31 9.98 7.20
CA LYS A 56 -2.39 10.40 5.79
C LYS A 56 -1.00 10.51 5.16
N GLU A 57 -0.03 11.07 5.89
CA GLU A 57 1.37 11.12 5.45
C GLU A 57 1.97 9.71 5.32
N ASP A 58 1.68 8.83 6.28
CA ASP A 58 2.12 7.43 6.25
C ASP A 58 1.55 6.70 5.04
N ALA A 59 0.26 6.88 4.72
CA ALA A 59 -0.36 6.33 3.52
C ALA A 59 0.35 6.85 2.25
N ILE A 60 0.54 8.17 2.12
CA ILE A 60 1.23 8.77 0.96
C ILE A 60 2.66 8.22 0.82
N MET A 61 3.37 8.02 1.92
CA MET A 61 4.71 7.43 1.92
C MET A 61 4.68 5.95 1.48
N LYS A 62 3.67 5.19 1.87
CA LYS A 62 3.46 3.80 1.43
C LYS A 62 3.20 3.71 -0.08
N HIS A 63 2.36 4.57 -0.65
CA HIS A 63 2.14 4.58 -2.11
C HIS A 63 3.42 4.92 -2.89
N LYS A 64 4.31 5.74 -2.31
CA LYS A 64 5.60 6.10 -2.92
C LYS A 64 6.72 5.07 -2.70
N ALA A 65 6.48 4.02 -1.92
CA ALA A 65 7.47 2.99 -1.67
C ALA A 65 7.70 2.14 -2.92
N LYS A 66 8.96 2.06 -3.36
CA LYS A 66 9.34 1.20 -4.50
C LYS A 66 9.33 -0.26 -4.07
N PHE A 67 8.80 -1.12 -4.92
CA PHE A 67 8.75 -2.55 -4.69
C PHE A 67 9.05 -3.36 -5.94
N PHE A 68 9.46 -4.60 -5.72
CA PHE A 68 9.51 -5.64 -6.73
C PHE A 68 8.24 -6.46 -6.67
N MET A 69 7.78 -6.92 -7.83
CA MET A 69 6.63 -7.80 -7.94
C MET A 69 7.13 -9.24 -8.10
N THR A 70 6.67 -10.12 -7.22
CA THR A 70 7.05 -11.54 -7.23
C THR A 70 5.80 -12.42 -7.12
N VAL A 71 5.95 -13.70 -7.46
CA VAL A 71 4.88 -14.69 -7.43
C VAL A 71 5.46 -15.99 -6.89
N ASP A 72 4.78 -16.63 -5.96
CA ASP A 72 5.10 -18.01 -5.62
C ASP A 72 4.46 -18.93 -6.65
N PHE A 73 5.29 -19.44 -7.56
CA PHE A 73 4.84 -20.17 -8.72
C PHE A 73 5.44 -21.57 -8.72
N SER A 74 4.63 -22.59 -8.89
CA SER A 74 5.11 -23.95 -9.13
C SER A 74 5.09 -24.24 -10.63
N ILE A 75 6.13 -24.88 -11.14
CA ILE A 75 6.09 -25.52 -12.46
C ILE A 75 5.95 -27.02 -12.20
N ASP A 76 4.94 -27.64 -12.82
CA ASP A 76 4.62 -29.07 -12.65
C ASP A 76 4.35 -29.48 -11.19
N LYS A 77 4.93 -30.61 -10.73
CA LYS A 77 4.72 -31.20 -9.39
C LYS A 77 5.77 -30.76 -8.36
N GLU A 78 6.60 -29.77 -8.70
CA GLU A 78 7.61 -29.24 -7.80
C GLU A 78 6.99 -28.28 -6.76
N PRO A 79 7.63 -28.10 -5.59
CA PRO A 79 7.22 -27.08 -4.64
C PRO A 79 7.23 -25.68 -5.30
N PRO A 80 6.31 -24.78 -4.92
CA PRO A 80 6.32 -23.40 -5.41
C PRO A 80 7.66 -22.73 -5.13
N LYS A 81 8.20 -22.05 -6.14
CA LYS A 81 9.41 -21.23 -6.04
C LYS A 81 9.04 -19.77 -6.32
N GLU A 82 9.77 -18.86 -5.71
CA GLU A 82 9.59 -17.43 -5.96
C GLU A 82 10.04 -17.09 -7.40
N ALA A 83 9.09 -16.70 -8.24
CA ALA A 83 9.31 -16.17 -9.57
C ALA A 83 9.23 -14.64 -9.54
N GLN A 84 10.09 -14.00 -10.32
CA GLN A 84 10.11 -12.54 -10.44
C GLN A 84 9.32 -12.09 -11.65
N VAL A 85 8.56 -11.00 -11.54
CA VAL A 85 7.90 -10.42 -12.71
C VAL A 85 8.89 -9.57 -13.49
N VAL A 86 8.98 -9.81 -14.79
CA VAL A 86 9.86 -9.09 -15.72
C VAL A 86 9.06 -8.47 -16.87
N LEU A 87 9.38 -7.23 -17.17
CA LEU A 87 8.88 -6.50 -18.33
C LEU A 87 9.78 -6.83 -19.51
N LYS A 88 9.19 -7.27 -20.61
CA LYS A 88 9.93 -7.54 -21.83
C LYS A 88 9.32 -6.81 -23.01
N ASP A 89 10.17 -6.11 -23.76
CA ASP A 89 9.80 -5.64 -25.08
C ASP A 89 9.89 -6.84 -26.03
N ASN A 90 8.76 -7.24 -26.61
CA ASN A 90 8.71 -8.32 -27.58
C ASN A 90 8.92 -7.77 -29.00
N LYS A 91 9.96 -6.95 -29.18
CA LYS A 91 10.59 -6.72 -30.50
C LYS A 91 11.23 -8.02 -30.99
N ARG A 92 10.42 -9.01 -31.37
CA ARG A 92 10.87 -10.01 -32.34
C ARG A 92 11.12 -9.26 -33.65
N MET A 93 12.38 -8.91 -33.86
CA MET A 93 12.94 -8.62 -35.16
C MET A 93 12.72 -9.87 -36.02
N SER A 94 11.57 -9.97 -36.68
CA SER A 94 11.38 -10.93 -37.77
C SER A 94 12.32 -10.50 -38.89
N SER A 95 13.46 -11.18 -39.01
CA SER A 95 14.34 -11.09 -40.18
C SER A 95 13.71 -11.69 -41.44
N ARG A 96 12.45 -12.11 -41.40
CA ARG A 96 11.63 -12.40 -42.58
C ARG A 96 10.68 -11.24 -42.80
N ALA A 97 10.99 -10.47 -43.83
CA ALA A 97 10.11 -9.51 -44.49
C ALA A 97 8.74 -10.15 -44.73
N THR A 98 7.86 -9.95 -43.77
CA THR A 98 6.42 -10.12 -43.91
C THR A 98 5.89 -8.86 -43.28
N THR A 99 5.50 -7.95 -44.17
CA THR A 99 4.64 -6.81 -43.92
C THR A 99 3.53 -7.23 -42.94
N ASP A 100 3.20 -6.37 -41.98
CA ASP A 100 2.32 -6.60 -40.82
C ASP A 100 3.06 -6.87 -39.49
N VAL A 101 4.08 -6.04 -39.18
CA VAL A 101 4.58 -5.92 -37.81
C VAL A 101 3.73 -4.88 -37.09
N TRP A 102 2.60 -5.33 -36.54
CA TRP A 102 2.00 -4.65 -35.40
C TRP A 102 3.07 -4.65 -34.29
N ALA A 103 3.31 -3.52 -33.64
CA ALA A 103 4.21 -3.47 -32.50
C ALA A 103 3.70 -4.48 -31.46
N THR A 104 4.44 -5.57 -31.24
CA THR A 104 4.09 -6.57 -30.22
C THR A 104 3.95 -5.85 -28.88
N PRO A 105 2.92 -6.15 -28.06
CA PRO A 105 2.65 -5.36 -26.89
C PRO A 105 3.77 -5.60 -25.89
N LEU A 106 4.08 -4.56 -25.16
CA LEU A 106 4.96 -4.58 -24.01
C LEU A 106 4.25 -5.40 -22.89
N GLN A 107 4.69 -6.63 -22.67
CA GLN A 107 4.01 -7.63 -21.82
C GLN A 107 4.82 -8.00 -20.58
N LEU A 108 4.12 -8.48 -19.55
CA LEU A 108 4.72 -8.95 -18.29
C LEU A 108 4.84 -10.48 -18.29
N TYR A 109 6.03 -10.97 -17.95
CA TYR A 109 6.36 -12.39 -17.91
C TYR A 109 6.87 -12.80 -16.54
N LEU A 110 6.77 -14.09 -16.22
CA LEU A 110 7.42 -14.68 -15.05
C LEU A 110 8.82 -15.14 -15.41
N ASN A 111 9.80 -14.68 -14.63
CA ASN A 111 11.15 -15.22 -14.60
C ASN A 111 11.23 -16.25 -13.46
N HIS A 112 10.92 -17.51 -13.80
CA HIS A 112 10.98 -18.63 -12.87
C HIS A 112 12.36 -19.31 -12.94
N PRO A 113 12.94 -19.80 -11.82
CA PRO A 113 14.26 -20.44 -11.82
C PRO A 113 14.39 -21.61 -12.82
N ASP A 114 13.35 -22.44 -12.93
CA ASP A 114 13.34 -23.60 -13.84
C ASP A 114 12.92 -23.25 -15.28
N ALA A 115 12.42 -22.03 -15.49
CA ALA A 115 11.98 -21.55 -16.79
C ALA A 115 12.34 -20.06 -16.93
N PRO A 116 13.65 -19.74 -17.01
CA PRO A 116 14.11 -18.36 -16.87
C PRO A 116 13.73 -17.54 -18.10
N LYS A 117 13.24 -16.33 -17.85
CA LYS A 117 12.95 -15.33 -18.87
C LYS A 117 13.72 -14.06 -18.58
N GLN A 118 14.68 -13.75 -19.44
CA GLN A 118 15.39 -12.46 -19.37
C GLN A 118 14.47 -11.33 -19.82
N GLY A 119 14.40 -10.28 -18.99
CA GLY A 119 13.67 -9.04 -19.17
C GLY A 119 14.09 -8.01 -18.11
N HIS A 120 13.55 -6.81 -18.21
CA HIS A 120 13.75 -5.77 -17.19
C HIS A 120 12.93 -6.13 -15.95
N ARG A 121 13.54 -6.21 -14.78
CA ARG A 121 12.81 -6.58 -13.57
C ARG A 121 11.77 -5.51 -13.24
N PHE A 122 10.55 -5.93 -12.94
CA PHE A 122 9.52 -5.01 -12.45
C PHE A 122 10.04 -4.24 -11.24
N CYS A 123 10.07 -2.92 -11.31
CA CYS A 123 10.42 -2.05 -10.19
C CYS A 123 9.47 -0.86 -10.22
N GLY A 124 8.41 -0.96 -9.42
CA GLY A 124 7.28 -0.06 -9.49
C GLY A 124 6.89 0.55 -8.17
N TYR A 125 5.95 1.47 -8.25
CA TYR A 125 5.30 2.14 -7.13
C TYR A 125 3.91 2.64 -7.57
N TYR A 126 3.06 2.97 -6.61
CA TYR A 126 1.73 3.47 -6.89
C TYR A 126 1.77 4.97 -7.18
N PHE A 127 1.04 5.42 -8.20
CA PHE A 127 0.98 6.82 -8.59
C PHE A 127 -0.46 7.23 -8.87
N GLY A 128 -0.85 8.47 -8.56
CA GLY A 128 -2.20 8.94 -8.84
C GLY A 128 -2.50 8.85 -10.33
N TYR A 129 -3.56 8.12 -10.70
CA TYR A 129 -3.91 7.95 -12.10
C TYR A 129 -4.51 9.25 -12.65
N PRO A 130 -4.02 9.78 -13.79
CA PRO A 130 -4.41 11.12 -14.21
C PRO A 130 -5.89 11.22 -14.62
N GLY A 131 -6.64 12.04 -13.89
CA GLY A 131 -8.08 12.28 -14.14
C GLY A 131 -9.00 11.50 -13.20
N THR A 132 -8.45 10.76 -12.24
CA THR A 132 -9.19 10.10 -11.16
C THR A 132 -8.55 10.43 -9.81
N GLU A 133 -9.25 10.13 -8.71
CA GLU A 133 -8.68 10.19 -7.36
C GLU A 133 -7.95 8.89 -6.97
N GLU A 134 -7.98 7.90 -7.86
CA GLU A 134 -7.49 6.54 -7.64
C GLU A 134 -6.01 6.38 -8.02
N HIS A 135 -5.42 5.27 -7.58
CA HIS A 135 -4.03 4.94 -7.86
C HIS A 135 -3.92 4.04 -9.09
N GLY A 136 -2.95 4.34 -9.95
CA GLY A 136 -2.44 3.44 -10.96
C GLY A 136 -1.07 2.89 -10.56
N LEU A 137 -0.62 1.85 -11.26
CA LEU A 137 0.68 1.24 -11.03
C LEU A 137 1.66 1.64 -12.14
N VAL A 138 2.86 2.09 -11.77
CA VAL A 138 3.93 2.38 -12.72
C VAL A 138 5.16 1.52 -12.42
N SER A 139 5.92 1.17 -13.45
CA SER A 139 7.22 0.47 -13.32
C SER A 139 8.28 1.16 -14.15
N SER A 140 9.54 1.06 -13.69
CA SER A 140 10.67 1.31 -14.58
C SER A 140 10.71 0.26 -15.69
N ILE A 141 11.09 0.69 -16.89
CA ILE A 141 11.27 -0.19 -18.07
C ILE A 141 12.74 -0.28 -18.51
N GLN A 142 13.58 0.60 -18.00
CA GLN A 142 15.02 0.64 -18.22
C GLN A 142 15.69 1.31 -17.02
N ASP A 143 16.98 1.03 -16.79
CA ASP A 143 17.71 1.54 -15.63
C ASP A 143 18.27 2.96 -15.83
N ASP A 144 18.73 3.31 -17.04
CA ASP A 144 19.40 4.59 -17.31
C ASP A 144 19.15 5.12 -18.73
N PRO A 145 18.47 6.27 -18.91
CA PRO A 145 17.72 7.01 -17.88
C PRO A 145 16.45 6.25 -17.47
N PRO A 146 16.03 6.24 -16.20
CA PRO A 146 14.84 5.49 -15.80
C PRO A 146 13.59 6.05 -16.49
N MET A 147 13.01 5.24 -17.38
CA MET A 147 11.71 5.53 -17.99
C MET A 147 10.62 4.76 -17.24
N LEU A 148 9.48 5.41 -17.04
CA LEU A 148 8.33 4.84 -16.35
C LEU A 148 7.19 4.64 -17.33
N ASN A 149 6.60 3.45 -17.29
CA ASN A 149 5.34 3.14 -17.97
C ASN A 149 4.30 2.68 -16.95
N TRP A 150 3.04 2.89 -17.30
CA TRP A 150 1.89 2.39 -16.56
C TRP A 150 1.71 0.90 -16.80
N ILE A 151 1.28 0.17 -15.79
CA ILE A 151 0.83 -1.20 -15.90
C ILE A 151 -0.69 -1.19 -16.05
N TYR A 152 -1.18 -1.96 -17.01
CA TYR A 152 -2.60 -2.07 -17.29
C TYR A 152 -2.94 -3.45 -17.81
N VAL A 153 -4.22 -3.80 -17.76
CA VAL A 153 -4.79 -5.00 -18.36
C VAL A 153 -5.56 -4.58 -19.61
N ASP A 154 -5.25 -5.19 -20.73
CA ASP A 154 -6.00 -5.01 -21.97
C ASP A 154 -7.39 -5.64 -21.83
N LYS A 155 -8.47 -4.86 -22.01
CA LYS A 155 -9.84 -5.38 -21.83
C LYS A 155 -10.25 -6.39 -22.90
N GLU A 156 -9.61 -6.39 -24.06
CA GLU A 156 -9.94 -7.33 -25.14
C GLU A 156 -9.23 -8.66 -24.96
N THR A 157 -7.97 -8.64 -24.53
CA THR A 157 -7.13 -9.86 -24.43
C THR A 157 -6.89 -10.34 -23.00
N LEU A 158 -7.29 -9.55 -21.99
CA LEU A 158 -7.02 -9.78 -20.57
C LEU A 158 -5.54 -9.91 -20.21
N GLU A 159 -4.65 -9.48 -21.11
CA GLU A 159 -3.21 -9.54 -20.93
C GLU A 159 -2.72 -8.40 -20.05
N MET A 160 -1.82 -8.69 -19.10
CA MET A 160 -1.09 -7.64 -18.39
C MET A 160 -0.01 -7.05 -19.29
N LYS A 161 -0.13 -5.76 -19.55
CA LYS A 161 0.74 -4.97 -20.42
C LYS A 161 1.30 -3.77 -19.67
N TYR A 162 2.28 -3.12 -20.28
CA TYR A 162 2.80 -1.83 -19.82
C TYR A 162 2.91 -0.84 -20.97
N GLY A 163 2.73 0.45 -20.70
CA GLY A 163 2.72 1.45 -21.76
C GLY A 163 2.62 2.90 -21.27
N THR A 164 2.54 3.79 -22.24
CA THR A 164 2.26 5.21 -22.03
C THR A 164 0.82 5.41 -21.57
N ARG A 165 0.52 6.58 -20.99
CA ARG A 165 -0.85 6.94 -20.57
C ARG A 165 -1.86 6.84 -21.71
N SER A 166 -1.48 7.14 -22.94
CA SER A 166 -2.42 7.07 -24.07
C SER A 166 -2.84 5.64 -24.38
N GLU A 167 -1.97 4.66 -24.14
CA GLU A 167 -2.24 3.23 -24.36
C GLU A 167 -3.07 2.61 -23.23
N THR A 168 -3.10 3.23 -22.05
CA THR A 168 -3.96 2.78 -20.95
C THR A 168 -5.42 3.22 -21.10
N LEU A 169 -5.72 4.16 -22.00
CA LEU A 169 -7.08 4.67 -22.19
C LEU A 169 -7.99 3.58 -22.78
N GLY A 170 -9.13 3.34 -22.12
CA GLY A 170 -10.08 2.28 -22.50
C GLY A 170 -9.73 0.90 -21.95
N ASN A 171 -8.52 0.75 -21.38
CA ASN A 171 -8.05 -0.46 -20.72
C ASN A 171 -8.20 -0.35 -19.20
N LEU A 172 -8.00 -1.47 -18.51
CA LEU A 172 -8.07 -1.51 -17.06
C LEU A 172 -6.71 -1.14 -16.45
N ALA A 173 -6.58 0.10 -16.00
CA ALA A 173 -5.31 0.67 -15.52
C ALA A 173 -5.33 1.19 -14.09
N HIS A 174 -6.48 1.11 -13.41
CA HIS A 174 -6.76 1.53 -12.04
C HIS A 174 -8.12 0.93 -11.60
N PRO A 175 -8.45 0.90 -10.29
CA PRO A 175 -7.59 1.19 -9.16
C PRO A 175 -6.62 0.04 -8.88
N TRP A 176 -5.34 0.36 -8.80
CA TRP A 176 -4.31 -0.54 -8.29
C TRP A 176 -4.11 -0.27 -6.80
N ASP A 177 -4.16 -1.32 -5.99
CA ASP A 177 -3.92 -1.22 -4.55
C ASP A 177 -3.18 -2.46 -4.03
N TRP A 178 -3.22 -2.68 -2.72
CA TRP A 178 -2.76 -3.87 -2.04
C TRP A 178 -3.83 -4.42 -1.09
N THR A 179 -3.70 -5.69 -0.73
CA THR A 179 -4.55 -6.35 0.27
C THR A 179 -4.38 -5.76 1.66
N GLU A 180 -5.35 -5.92 2.57
CA GLU A 180 -5.29 -5.34 3.93
C GLU A 180 -4.03 -5.72 4.74
N ASP A 181 -3.46 -6.89 4.47
CA ASP A 181 -2.20 -7.36 5.07
C ASP A 181 -0.93 -6.77 4.44
N GLU A 182 -1.11 -5.90 3.44
CA GLU A 182 -0.09 -5.16 2.69
C GLU A 182 0.87 -6.04 1.86
N GLN A 183 0.54 -7.32 1.67
CA GLN A 183 1.41 -8.31 1.02
C GLN A 183 1.15 -8.49 -0.46
N ASN A 184 -0.11 -8.56 -0.87
CA ASN A 184 -0.49 -8.83 -2.25
C ASN A 184 -0.97 -7.57 -2.96
N ILE A 185 -0.87 -7.56 -4.27
CA ILE A 185 -1.31 -6.48 -5.14
C ILE A 185 -2.72 -6.80 -5.63
N THR A 186 -3.58 -5.79 -5.69
CA THR A 186 -4.95 -5.90 -6.20
C THR A 186 -5.15 -4.96 -7.38
N LEU A 187 -6.08 -5.32 -8.26
CA LEU A 187 -6.59 -4.48 -9.34
C LEU A 187 -8.12 -4.55 -9.29
N GLU A 188 -8.80 -3.41 -9.28
CA GLU A 188 -10.26 -3.35 -9.06
C GLU A 188 -10.70 -4.10 -7.78
N GLU A 189 -9.89 -4.01 -6.73
CA GLU A 189 -10.11 -4.70 -5.44
C GLU A 189 -10.06 -6.24 -5.52
N ASP A 190 -9.60 -6.81 -6.64
CA ASP A 190 -9.47 -8.25 -6.86
C ASP A 190 -8.00 -8.71 -7.00
N GLU A 191 -7.73 -9.95 -6.62
CA GLU A 191 -6.46 -10.68 -6.73
C GLU A 191 -6.47 -11.71 -7.89
N GLY A 192 -7.44 -11.64 -8.80
CA GLY A 192 -7.68 -12.56 -9.94
C GLY A 192 -6.59 -12.63 -11.02
N PHE A 193 -5.31 -12.62 -10.65
CA PHE A 193 -4.20 -12.74 -11.59
C PHE A 193 -3.96 -14.21 -11.99
N VAL A 194 -3.62 -14.41 -13.26
CA VAL A 194 -3.35 -15.75 -13.80
C VAL A 194 -2.10 -15.74 -14.67
N ALA A 195 -1.31 -16.81 -14.56
CA ALA A 195 -0.15 -17.08 -15.37
C ALA A 195 -0.49 -18.12 -16.45
N ILE A 196 -0.24 -17.78 -17.71
CA ILE A 196 -0.54 -18.63 -18.87
C ILE A 196 0.76 -19.01 -19.60
N GLU A 197 0.94 -20.31 -19.85
CA GLU A 197 2.06 -20.83 -20.63
C GLU A 197 1.83 -20.57 -22.13
N VAL A 198 2.42 -19.50 -22.66
CA VAL A 198 2.25 -19.10 -24.07
C VAL A 198 3.11 -19.94 -25.02
N GLU A 199 4.35 -20.18 -24.64
CA GLU A 199 5.31 -21.13 -25.24
C GLU A 199 5.83 -22.06 -24.12
N PRO A 200 6.34 -23.26 -24.41
CA PRO A 200 6.87 -24.16 -23.38
C PRO A 200 7.92 -23.47 -22.49
N GLY A 201 7.64 -23.38 -21.18
CA GLY A 201 8.47 -22.67 -20.21
C GLY A 201 8.37 -21.14 -20.24
N LEU A 202 7.49 -20.56 -21.06
CA LEU A 202 7.26 -19.13 -21.10
C LEU A 202 5.88 -18.78 -20.54
N TRP A 203 5.89 -18.20 -19.35
CA TRP A 203 4.68 -17.84 -18.61
C TRP A 203 4.45 -16.33 -18.67
N GLN A 204 3.28 -15.94 -19.16
CA GLN A 204 2.83 -14.55 -19.27
C GLN A 204 1.69 -14.28 -18.29
N LEU A 205 1.64 -13.06 -17.76
CA LEU A 205 0.60 -12.64 -16.82
C LEU A 205 -0.64 -12.10 -17.52
N PHE A 206 -1.79 -12.47 -16.98
CA PHE A 206 -3.14 -12.07 -17.38
C PHE A 206 -3.94 -11.75 -16.10
N PHE A 207 -5.10 -11.11 -16.27
CA PHE A 207 -6.03 -10.81 -15.19
C PHE A 207 -7.42 -11.29 -15.57
N ASP A 208 -7.98 -12.16 -14.75
CA ASP A 208 -9.32 -12.71 -14.91
C ASP A 208 -10.32 -11.88 -14.09
N GLU A 209 -10.93 -10.89 -14.75
CA GLU A 209 -11.91 -9.97 -14.14
C GLU A 209 -13.15 -10.69 -13.59
N ASN A 210 -13.53 -11.84 -14.17
CA ASN A 210 -14.76 -12.56 -13.80
C ASN A 210 -14.50 -13.75 -12.85
N GLY A 211 -13.24 -14.15 -12.66
CA GLY A 211 -12.86 -15.33 -11.88
C GLY A 211 -13.36 -16.66 -12.46
N ASP A 212 -13.79 -16.70 -13.71
CA ASP A 212 -14.34 -17.89 -14.38
C ASP A 212 -13.46 -18.39 -15.54
N LEU A 213 -12.28 -17.79 -15.70
CA LEU A 213 -11.30 -18.03 -16.76
C LEU A 213 -11.86 -17.78 -18.17
N SER A 214 -13.00 -17.09 -18.28
CA SER A 214 -13.59 -16.72 -19.56
C SER A 214 -12.76 -15.63 -20.24
N GLY A 215 -12.74 -15.63 -21.57
CA GLY A 215 -11.92 -14.69 -22.36
C GLY A 215 -10.43 -15.05 -22.45
N LEU A 216 -9.91 -15.92 -21.56
CA LEU A 216 -8.52 -16.35 -21.61
C LEU A 216 -8.21 -17.33 -22.78
N PRO A 217 -6.95 -17.40 -23.25
CA PRO A 217 -6.52 -18.34 -24.29
C PRO A 217 -6.85 -19.80 -23.97
N LYS A 218 -7.71 -20.43 -24.78
CA LYS A 218 -8.11 -21.83 -24.62
C LYS A 218 -7.00 -22.80 -25.03
N GLY A 219 -6.91 -23.93 -24.33
CA GLY A 219 -5.96 -25.01 -24.64
C GLY A 219 -4.51 -24.73 -24.22
N LYS A 220 -4.28 -23.68 -23.43
CA LYS A 220 -3.00 -23.39 -22.77
C LYS A 220 -3.04 -23.84 -21.31
N LYS A 221 -1.87 -24.03 -20.70
CA LYS A 221 -1.82 -24.25 -19.25
C LYS A 221 -2.03 -22.91 -18.55
N ILE A 222 -3.01 -22.87 -17.66
CA ILE A 222 -3.38 -21.70 -16.87
C ILE A 222 -3.16 -22.06 -15.40
N LYS A 223 -2.61 -21.12 -14.64
CA LYS A 223 -2.45 -21.21 -13.20
C LYS A 223 -2.79 -19.87 -12.57
N GLU A 224 -3.68 -19.87 -11.59
CA GLU A 224 -3.94 -18.71 -10.75
C GLU A 224 -2.69 -18.38 -9.93
N VAL A 225 -2.43 -17.09 -9.75
CA VAL A 225 -1.24 -16.58 -9.07
C VAL A 225 -1.58 -15.35 -8.24
N CYS A 226 -0.95 -15.22 -7.07
CA CYS A 226 -1.03 -14.00 -6.27
C CYS A 226 0.22 -13.16 -6.52
N LEU A 227 0.04 -11.90 -6.90
CA LEU A 227 1.14 -10.96 -7.10
C LEU A 227 1.56 -10.37 -5.75
N LYS A 228 2.77 -10.69 -5.30
CA LYS A 228 3.33 -10.23 -4.02
C LYS A 228 4.13 -8.94 -4.18
N ARG A 229 3.99 -8.05 -3.21
CA ARG A 229 4.67 -6.77 -3.10
C ARG A 229 5.91 -6.89 -2.21
N MET A 230 7.08 -6.96 -2.82
CA MET A 230 8.36 -7.04 -2.10
C MET A 230 9.00 -5.66 -1.99
N LEU A 231 8.79 -4.97 -0.87
CA LEU A 231 9.32 -3.62 -0.63
C LEU A 231 10.86 -3.60 -0.72
N MET A 232 11.42 -2.65 -1.47
CA MET A 232 12.87 -2.57 -1.73
C MET A 232 13.69 -2.33 -0.45
N CYS A 233 13.16 -1.57 0.50
CA CYS A 233 13.79 -1.34 1.81
C CYS A 233 13.87 -2.64 2.66
N GLY A 234 12.94 -3.58 2.50
CA GLY A 234 12.97 -4.90 3.13
C GLY A 234 13.73 -5.98 2.34
N TRP A 235 13.91 -5.78 1.03
CA TRP A 235 14.66 -6.73 0.19
C TRP A 235 16.11 -6.92 0.65
N ASN A 236 16.75 -5.83 1.07
CA ASN A 236 18.13 -5.88 1.57
C ASN A 236 18.26 -6.67 2.89
N SER A 237 17.25 -6.68 3.76
CA SER A 237 17.31 -7.43 5.02
C SER A 237 17.15 -8.94 4.81
N GLN A 238 16.35 -9.38 3.83
CA GLN A 238 16.21 -10.81 3.48
C GLN A 238 17.49 -11.39 2.86
N LEU A 239 18.21 -10.61 2.04
CA LEU A 239 19.52 -11.01 1.50
C LEU A 239 20.58 -11.17 2.59
N ILE A 240 20.53 -10.33 3.63
CA ILE A 240 21.45 -10.42 4.78
C ILE A 240 21.11 -11.63 5.67
N GLY A 241 19.83 -11.99 5.79
CA GLY A 241 19.38 -13.18 6.51
C GLY A 241 19.87 -14.48 5.89
N LYS A 242 19.66 -14.66 4.58
CA LYS A 242 20.10 -15.88 3.87
C LYS A 242 21.62 -16.07 3.88
N LYS A 243 22.39 -14.97 3.86
CA LYS A 243 23.86 -15.05 3.90
C LYS A 243 24.44 -15.53 5.25
N LYS A 244 23.63 -15.54 6.32
CA LYS A 244 24.05 -16.03 7.65
C LYS A 244 23.74 -17.51 7.88
N GLU A 245 22.89 -18.12 7.06
CA GLU A 245 22.56 -19.56 7.18
C GLU A 245 23.49 -20.44 6.34
N ASP A 246 24.15 -19.86 5.33
CA ASP A 246 25.07 -20.57 4.41
C ASP A 246 26.57 -20.46 4.80
N GLY A 247 26.90 -20.05 6.03
CA GLY A 247 28.29 -19.89 6.52
C GLY A 247 28.51 -20.52 7.89
#